data_AF-A0A7J2MXB6-F1
#
_entry.id   AF-A0A7J2MXB6-F1
#
_cell.length_a   1.000
_cell.length_b   1.000
_cell.length_c   1.000
_cell.angle_alpha   90.00
_cell.angle_beta   90.00
_cell.angle_gamma   90.00
#
_symmetry.space_group_name_H-M   'P 1'
#
loop_
_entity.id
_entity.type
_entity.pdbx_description
1 polymer ?
#
loop_
_entity_poly.entity_id
_entity_poly.type
_entity_poly.pdbx_seq_one_letter_code
_entity_poly.pdbx_strand_id
1 'polypeptide(L)'
;MLIVCLYVLFGGMRATGWTDVLQGAIMIFAMLLAFLFVAYSLGGFEKATQLAYESNPSLFSRPGPNNYYTIQIWISFLILWVFCNPMFPQLFMRFYTAKSQESLKKAMIFYPLPFSSFYFQL
;
A
#
# COMPACT_ATOMS: atom_id res chain seq x y z
N MET A 1 15.42 -4.10 -19.12
CA MET A 1 15.77 -2.66 -19.16
C MET A 1 15.55 -2.01 -20.51
N LEU A 2 15.92 -2.63 -21.63
CA LEU A 2 15.82 -2.02 -22.96
C LEU A 2 14.38 -1.61 -23.36
N ILE A 3 13.41 -2.48 -23.08
CA ILE A 3 11.96 -2.22 -23.29
C ILE A 3 11.49 -1.02 -22.43
N VAL A 4 11.98 -0.94 -21.19
CA VAL A 4 11.65 0.14 -20.25
C VAL A 4 12.22 1.48 -20.70
N CYS A 5 13.50 1.51 -21.11
CA CYS A 5 14.11 2.71 -21.66
C CYS A 5 13.38 3.22 -22.90
N LEU A 6 13.01 2.32 -23.84
CA LEU A 6 12.31 2.73 -25.06
C LEU A 6 10.98 3.41 -24.74
N TYR A 7 10.10 2.81 -23.93
CA TYR A 7 8.79 3.43 -23.68
C TYR A 7 8.88 4.70 -22.81
N VAL A 8 9.85 4.78 -21.87
CA VAL A 8 10.05 5.98 -21.04
C VAL A 8 10.59 7.14 -21.88
N LEU A 9 11.53 6.88 -22.79
CA LEU A 9 12.12 7.90 -23.66
C LEU A 9 11.09 8.47 -24.65
N PHE A 10 10.21 7.64 -25.21
CA PHE A 10 9.20 8.10 -26.15
C PHE A 10 7.94 8.68 -25.48
N GLY A 11 7.59 8.21 -24.27
CA GLY A 11 6.35 8.56 -23.60
C GLY A 11 6.45 9.61 -22.49
N GLY A 12 7.66 9.85 -21.96
CA GLY A 12 7.90 10.78 -20.85
C GLY A 12 7.10 10.45 -19.57
N MET A 13 6.97 11.43 -18.67
CA MET A 13 6.31 11.27 -17.36
C MET A 13 4.82 10.91 -17.44
N ARG A 14 4.14 11.20 -18.58
CA ARG A 14 2.74 10.82 -18.77
C ARG A 14 2.58 9.32 -19.03
N ALA A 15 3.45 8.73 -19.85
CA ALA A 15 3.41 7.29 -20.11
C ALA A 15 3.70 6.49 -18.84
N THR A 16 4.74 6.89 -18.08
CA THR A 16 5.05 6.27 -16.79
C THR A 16 3.89 6.40 -15.80
N GLY A 17 3.20 7.55 -15.76
CA GLY A 17 2.02 7.73 -14.91
C GLY A 17 0.89 6.74 -15.25
N TRP A 18 0.62 6.50 -16.53
CA TRP A 18 -0.41 5.53 -16.95
C TRP A 18 0.00 4.08 -16.66
N THR A 19 1.27 3.73 -16.82
CA THR A 19 1.75 2.37 -16.48
C THR A 19 1.64 2.09 -14.99
N ASP A 20 1.92 3.08 -14.14
CA ASP A 20 1.79 2.94 -12.69
C ASP A 20 0.33 2.72 -12.26
N VAL A 21 -0.61 3.45 -12.88
CA VAL A 21 -2.04 3.27 -12.62
C VAL A 21 -2.50 1.87 -13.03
N LEU A 22 -2.07 1.40 -14.21
CA LEU A 22 -2.39 0.06 -14.68
C LEU A 22 -1.81 -1.01 -13.74
N GLN A 23 -0.55 -0.88 -13.34
CA GLN A 23 0.09 -1.80 -12.41
C GLN A 23 -0.61 -1.81 -11.04
N GLY A 24 -0.93 -0.64 -10.50
CA GLY A 24 -1.68 -0.52 -9.25
C GLY A 24 -3.05 -1.19 -9.33
N ALA A 25 -3.78 -0.98 -10.44
CA ALA A 25 -5.08 -1.62 -10.66
C ALA A 25 -4.98 -3.15 -10.75
N ILE A 26 -3.98 -3.67 -11.49
CA ILE A 26 -3.72 -5.11 -11.58
C ILE A 26 -3.38 -5.69 -10.19
N MET A 27 -2.56 -5.00 -9.39
CA MET A 27 -2.19 -5.45 -8.05
C MET A 27 -3.40 -5.51 -7.11
N ILE A 28 -4.25 -4.48 -7.11
CA ILE A 28 -5.49 -4.46 -6.30
C ILE A 28 -6.41 -5.60 -6.73
N PHE A 29 -6.60 -5.79 -8.04
CA PHE A 29 -7.45 -6.85 -8.56
C PHE A 29 -6.92 -8.24 -8.19
N ALA A 30 -5.62 -8.48 -8.35
CA ALA A 30 -4.99 -9.74 -7.97
C ALA A 30 -5.11 -10.02 -6.47
N MET A 31 -4.93 -9.00 -5.63
CA MET A 31 -5.09 -9.11 -4.17
C MET A 31 -6.53 -9.47 -3.79
N LEU A 32 -7.53 -8.83 -4.41
CA LEU A 32 -8.93 -9.15 -4.19
C LEU A 32 -9.26 -10.58 -4.62
N LEU A 33 -8.79 -11.02 -5.79
CA LEU A 33 -8.98 -12.39 -6.25
C LEU A 33 -8.34 -13.40 -5.31
N ALA A 34 -7.12 -13.15 -4.84
CA ALA A 34 -6.42 -14.01 -3.89
C ALA A 34 -7.20 -14.10 -2.57
N PHE A 35 -7.68 -12.97 -2.05
CA PHE A 35 -8.51 -12.93 -0.84
C PHE A 35 -9.81 -13.73 -1.00
N LEU A 36 -10.54 -13.55 -2.10
CA LEU A 36 -11.77 -14.30 -2.40
C LEU A 36 -11.51 -15.80 -2.57
N PHE A 37 -10.42 -16.16 -3.24
CA PHE A 37 -10.03 -17.55 -3.46
C PHE A 37 -9.75 -18.27 -2.14
N VAL A 38 -8.98 -17.63 -1.24
CA VAL A 38 -8.68 -18.15 0.10
C VAL A 38 -9.95 -18.24 0.95
N ALA A 39 -10.81 -17.22 0.91
CA ALA A 39 -12.06 -17.25 1.64
C ALA A 39 -12.98 -18.38 1.16
N TYR A 40 -13.08 -18.61 -0.15
CA TYR A 40 -13.89 -19.69 -0.72
C TYR A 40 -13.32 -21.08 -0.40
N SER A 41 -12.00 -21.27 -0.50
CA SER A 41 -11.36 -22.56 -0.23
C SER A 41 -11.47 -22.98 1.24
N LEU A 42 -11.56 -22.02 2.17
CA LEU A 42 -11.76 -22.25 3.60
C LEU A 42 -13.24 -22.37 4.00
N GLY A 43 -14.18 -22.29 3.07
CA GLY A 43 -15.62 -22.47 3.32
C GLY A 43 -16.39 -21.19 3.64
N GLY A 44 -15.86 -20.02 3.25
CA GLY A 44 -16.48 -18.71 3.42
C GLY A 44 -15.70 -17.78 4.33
N PHE A 45 -16.05 -16.48 4.32
CA PHE A 45 -15.35 -15.45 5.10
C PHE A 45 -15.38 -15.68 6.61
N GLU A 46 -16.52 -16.12 7.14
CA GLU A 46 -16.69 -16.38 8.58
C GLU A 46 -15.76 -17.50 9.05
N LYS A 47 -15.77 -18.63 8.33
CA LYS A 47 -14.91 -19.77 8.64
C LYS A 47 -13.43 -19.48 8.42
N ALA A 48 -13.08 -18.73 7.38
CA ALA A 48 -11.71 -18.28 7.15
C ALA A 48 -11.21 -17.38 8.31
N THR A 49 -12.06 -16.49 8.81
CA THR A 49 -11.72 -15.60 9.93
C THR A 49 -11.58 -16.38 11.23
N GLN A 50 -12.48 -17.34 11.49
CA GLN A 50 -12.39 -18.21 12.66
C GLN A 50 -11.11 -19.04 12.64
N LEU A 51 -10.79 -19.68 11.51
CA LEU A 51 -9.55 -20.46 11.36
C LEU A 51 -8.30 -19.60 11.53
N ALA A 52 -8.31 -18.36 11.03
CA ALA A 52 -7.21 -17.42 11.23
C ALA A 52 -7.04 -17.03 12.72
N TYR A 53 -8.14 -16.80 13.42
CA TYR A 53 -8.14 -16.50 14.86
C TYR A 53 -7.65 -17.68 15.69
N GLU A 54 -8.13 -18.90 15.40
CA GLU A 54 -7.69 -20.12 16.07
C GLU A 54 -6.21 -20.41 15.82
N SER A 55 -5.69 -20.08 14.63
CA SER A 55 -4.28 -20.28 14.29
C SER A 55 -3.34 -19.38 15.08
N ASN A 56 -3.67 -18.09 15.24
CA ASN A 56 -2.82 -17.11 15.93
C ASN A 56 -3.66 -15.97 16.54
N PRO A 57 -4.31 -16.19 17.70
CA PRO A 57 -5.21 -15.21 18.30
C PRO A 57 -4.48 -13.93 18.74
N SER A 58 -3.18 -14.02 19.00
CA SER A 58 -2.32 -12.90 19.38
C SER A 58 -2.09 -11.89 18.24
N LEU A 59 -2.37 -12.24 16.98
CA LEU A 59 -2.37 -11.30 15.87
C LEU A 59 -3.64 -10.43 15.82
N PHE A 60 -4.69 -10.84 16.53
CA PHE A 60 -5.98 -10.12 16.61
C PHE A 60 -6.08 -9.23 17.85
N SER A 61 -5.04 -9.16 18.68
CA SER A 61 -4.97 -8.30 19.86
C SER A 61 -3.80 -7.33 19.77
N ARG A 62 -3.97 -6.11 20.31
CA ARG A 62 -2.89 -5.13 20.44
C ARG A 62 -2.23 -5.33 21.82
N PRO A 63 -0.88 -5.42 21.91
CA PRO A 63 0.16 -4.97 20.98
C PRO A 63 0.80 -6.10 20.15
N GLY A 64 0.00 -7.06 19.68
CA GLY A 64 0.46 -8.22 18.91
C GLY A 64 1.11 -9.30 19.78
N PRO A 65 1.66 -10.35 19.14
CA PRO A 65 2.34 -11.44 19.84
C PRO A 65 3.51 -10.92 20.68
N ASN A 66 3.64 -11.41 21.92
CA ASN A 66 4.74 -11.07 22.84
C ASN A 66 4.91 -9.57 23.15
N ASN A 67 3.86 -8.76 23.04
CA ASN A 67 3.92 -7.30 23.21
C ASN A 67 4.91 -6.62 22.25
N TYR A 68 5.11 -7.17 21.06
CA TYR A 68 6.10 -6.67 20.10
C TYR A 68 5.87 -5.20 19.73
N TYR A 69 4.62 -4.81 19.46
CA TYR A 69 4.29 -3.45 19.04
C TYR A 69 4.16 -2.49 20.24
N THR A 70 5.25 -2.34 20.99
CA THR A 70 5.36 -1.33 22.07
C THR A 70 5.29 0.08 21.51
N ILE A 71 4.95 1.04 22.39
CA ILE A 71 4.92 2.47 22.03
C ILE A 71 6.26 2.97 21.46
N GLN A 72 7.39 2.42 21.93
CA GLN A 72 8.72 2.76 21.43
C GLN A 72 8.93 2.31 19.99
N ILE A 73 8.48 1.11 19.62
CA ILE A 73 8.58 0.59 18.25
C ILE A 73 7.66 1.41 17.33
N TRP A 74 6.44 1.73 17.79
CA TRP A 74 5.53 2.61 17.06
C TRP A 74 6.14 3.99 16.77
N ILE A 75 6.71 4.65 17.78
CA ILE A 75 7.37 5.95 17.61
C ILE A 75 8.57 5.83 16.67
N SER A 76 9.36 4.76 16.81
CA SER A 76 10.49 4.49 15.91
C SER A 76 10.04 4.36 14.45
N PHE A 77 8.94 3.63 14.19
CA PHE A 77 8.36 3.51 12.84
C PHE A 77 7.82 4.85 12.32
N LEU A 78 7.15 5.65 13.16
CA LEU A 78 6.67 6.97 12.76
C LEU A 78 7.81 7.89 12.33
N ILE A 79 8.88 7.95 13.14
CA ILE A 79 10.08 8.73 12.82
C ILE A 79 10.72 8.19 11.53
N LEU A 80 10.89 6.87 11.42
CA LEU A 80 11.44 6.22 10.22
C LEU A 80 10.68 6.67 8.97
N TRP A 81 9.35 6.59 8.96
CA TRP A 81 8.54 6.93 7.79
C TRP A 81 8.52 8.44 7.49
N VAL A 82 8.60 9.30 8.50
CA VAL A 82 8.71 10.77 8.30
C VAL A 82 9.99 11.13 7.57
N PHE A 83 11.11 10.47 7.87
CA PHE A 83 12.39 10.72 7.19
C PHE A 83 12.53 9.93 5.88
N CYS A 84 12.04 8.70 5.82
CA CYS A 84 12.21 7.82 4.67
C CYS A 84 11.45 8.33 3.43
N ASN A 85 10.21 8.81 3.59
CA ASN A 85 9.38 9.25 2.45
C ASN A 85 10.01 10.42 1.66
N PRO A 86 10.53 11.49 2.30
CA PRO A 86 11.27 12.55 1.61
C PRO A 86 12.59 12.10 0.96
N MET A 87 13.24 11.06 1.47
CA MET A 87 14.54 10.64 0.91
C MET A 87 14.44 10.03 -0.49
N PHE A 88 13.22 9.78 -1.00
CA PHE A 88 12.95 9.23 -2.32
C PHE A 88 12.72 10.35 -3.36
N PRO A 89 13.75 10.77 -4.13
CA PRO A 89 13.61 11.85 -5.11
C PRO A 89 12.52 11.57 -6.16
N GLN A 90 12.25 10.31 -6.47
CA GLN A 90 11.20 9.89 -7.39
C GLN A 90 9.77 10.29 -6.97
N LEU A 91 9.52 10.45 -5.66
CA LEU A 91 8.24 10.94 -5.15
C LEU A 91 8.09 12.44 -5.43
N PHE A 92 9.13 13.23 -5.17
CA PHE A 92 9.11 14.67 -5.40
C PHE A 92 8.98 15.03 -6.88
N MET A 93 9.65 14.30 -7.78
CA MET A 93 9.55 14.56 -9.22
C MET A 93 8.10 14.53 -9.72
N ARG A 94 7.25 13.69 -9.13
CA ARG A 94 5.82 13.59 -9.45
C ARG A 94 5.05 14.82 -8.98
N PHE A 95 5.37 15.36 -7.80
CA PHE A 95 4.73 16.59 -7.30
C PHE A 95 5.07 17.80 -8.17
N TYR A 96 6.32 17.92 -8.64
CA TYR A 96 6.74 19.02 -9.51
C TYR A 96 6.12 18.97 -10.91
N THR A 97 5.62 17.81 -11.33
CA THR A 97 5.04 17.62 -12.68
C THR A 97 3.51 17.69 -12.67
N ALA A 98 2.91 17.92 -11.50
CA ALA A 98 1.48 18.16 -11.38
C ALA A 98 1.09 19.45 -12.11
N LYS A 99 0.09 19.37 -12.98
CA LYS A 99 -0.36 20.52 -13.80
C LYS A 99 -1.08 21.60 -12.99
N SER A 100 -1.64 21.26 -11.83
CA SER A 100 -2.40 22.19 -10.99
C SER A 100 -2.27 21.85 -9.51
N GLN A 101 -2.34 22.89 -8.67
CA GLN A 101 -2.35 22.75 -7.22
C GLN A 101 -3.58 21.96 -6.73
N GLU A 102 -4.71 22.08 -7.42
CA GLU A 102 -5.93 21.32 -7.09
C GLU A 102 -5.74 19.82 -7.30
N SER A 103 -5.11 19.42 -8.41
CA SER A 103 -4.79 18.01 -8.67
C SER A 103 -3.83 17.45 -7.62
N LEU A 104 -2.86 18.24 -7.18
CA LEU A 104 -1.93 17.86 -6.13
C LEU A 104 -2.63 17.70 -4.77
N LYS A 105 -3.51 18.64 -4.41
CA LYS A 105 -4.33 18.55 -3.18
C LYS A 105 -5.19 17.30 -3.18
N LYS A 106 -5.88 16.99 -4.27
CA LYS A 106 -6.67 15.76 -4.41
C LYS A 106 -5.78 14.53 -4.21
N ALA A 107 -4.63 14.47 -4.90
CA ALA A 107 -3.70 13.35 -4.74
C ALA A 107 -3.25 13.16 -3.29
N MET A 108 -2.92 14.23 -2.57
CA MET A 108 -2.53 14.17 -1.15
C MET A 108 -3.67 13.68 -0.24
N ILE A 109 -4.93 14.00 -0.54
CA ILE A 109 -6.10 13.55 0.22
C ILE A 109 -6.40 12.07 -0.04
N PHE A 110 -6.26 11.61 -1.30
CA PHE A 110 -6.48 10.21 -1.65
C PHE A 110 -5.30 9.30 -1.26
N TYR A 111 -4.09 9.85 -1.14
CA TYR A 111 -2.87 9.13 -0.78
C TYR A 111 -2.99 8.27 0.49
N PRO A 112 -3.53 8.75 1.63
CA PRO A 112 -3.62 7.93 2.85
C PRO A 112 -4.69 6.83 2.81
N LEU A 113 -5.64 6.82 1.87
CA LEU A 113 -6.77 5.88 1.90
C LEU A 113 -6.38 4.39 1.77
N PRO A 114 -5.47 4.00 0.86
CA PRO A 114 -5.01 2.62 0.81
C PRO A 114 -4.25 2.26 2.09
N PHE A 115 -3.36 3.13 2.55
CA PHE A 115 -2.55 2.88 3.76
C PHE A 115 -3.43 2.70 5.01
N SER A 116 -4.40 3.58 5.24
CA SER A 116 -5.28 3.48 6.41
C SER A 116 -6.07 2.17 6.41
N SER A 117 -6.49 1.69 5.24
CA SER A 117 -7.20 0.41 5.09
C SER A 117 -6.32 -0.78 5.48
N PHE A 118 -5.03 -0.76 5.16
CA PHE A 118 -4.08 -1.82 5.54
C PHE A 118 -3.65 -1.74 7.01
N TYR A 119 -3.42 -0.54 7.55
CA TYR A 119 -2.98 -0.37 8.94
C TYR A 119 -4.10 -0.57 9.97
N PHE A 120 -5.37 -0.45 9.58
CA PHE A 120 -6.49 -0.73 10.49
C PHE A 120 -6.57 -2.21 10.91
N GLN A 121 -5.93 -3.12 10.16
CA GLN A 121 -5.85 -4.55 10.44
C GLN A 121 -4.65 -4.96 11.31
N LEU A 122 -3.82 -4.00 11.74
CA LEU A 122 -2.74 -4.14 12.73
C LEU A 122 -3.12 -3.43 14.05
#